data_AF-A0A0F9SQY4-F1
#
_entry.id   AF-A0A0F9SQY4-F1
#
_cell.length_a   1.000
_cell.length_b   1.000
_cell.length_c   1.000
_cell.angle_alpha   90.00
_cell.angle_beta   90.00
_cell.angle_gamma   90.00
#
_symmetry.space_group_name_H-M   'P 1'
#
loop_
_entity.id
_entity.type
_entity.pdbx_description
1 polymer ?
#
loop_
_entity_poly.entity_id
_entity_poly.type
_entity_poly.pdbx_seq_one_letter_code
_entity_poly.pdbx_strand_id
1 'polypeptide(L)' 'MKPQATIEPRKQDDKTVYQVEKENTQECFDTYQAALDYVLAQGWQVKRDSSPESMIIETRFMKP' A
#
# COMPACT_ATOMS: atom_id res chain seq x y z
N MET A 1 5.75 2.35 -18.78
CA MET A 1 5.00 1.93 -17.59
C MET A 1 5.34 2.89 -16.46
N LYS A 2 4.38 3.28 -15.60
CA LYS A 2 4.71 4.12 -14.44
C LYS A 2 5.48 3.26 -13.42
N PRO A 3 6.54 3.80 -12.80
CA PRO A 3 7.26 3.08 -11.75
C PRO A 3 6.34 2.79 -10.55
N GLN A 4 6.55 1.66 -9.90
CA GLN A 4 5.74 1.20 -8.77
C GLN A 4 6.52 1.30 -7.47
N ALA A 5 5.84 1.72 -6.40
CA ALA A 5 6.38 1.83 -5.05
C ALA A 5 5.46 1.11 -4.05
N THR A 6 6.03 0.43 -3.08
CA THR A 6 5.27 -0.25 -2.02
C THR A 6 5.24 0.64 -0.78
N ILE A 7 4.10 0.73 -0.09
CA ILE A 7 3.98 1.44 1.19
C ILE A 7 3.68 0.41 2.26
N GLU A 8 4.61 0.18 3.18
CA GLU A 8 4.46 -0.78 4.26
C GLU A 8 4.40 -0.09 5.63
N PRO A 9 3.43 -0.42 6.49
CA PRO A 9 3.41 0.05 7.86
C PRO A 9 4.46 -0.72 8.69
N ARG A 10 5.36 0.02 9.34
CA ARG A 10 6.39 -0.50 10.24
C ARG A 10 6.17 0.06 11.64
N LYS A 11 6.33 -0.78 12.66
CA LYS A 11 6.33 -0.32 14.05
C LYS A 11 7.74 0.12 14.44
N GLN A 12 7.89 1.38 14.81
CA GLN A 12 9.14 1.97 15.30
C GLN A 12 8.84 2.74 16.59
N ASP A 13 9.49 2.37 17.69
CA ASP A 13 9.38 3.04 18.99
C ASP A 13 7.93 3.34 19.43
N ASP A 14 7.09 2.30 19.43
CA ASP A 14 5.65 2.36 19.78
C ASP A 14 4.75 3.16 18.81
N LYS A 15 5.33 3.73 17.75
CA LYS A 15 4.59 4.45 16.70
C LYS A 15 4.52 3.62 15.42
N THR A 16 3.43 3.82 14.67
CA THR A 16 3.30 3.25 13.32
C THR A 16 3.85 4.27 12.33
N VAL A 17 4.93 3.91 11.65
CA VAL A 17 5.50 4.68 10.55
C VAL A 17 5.22 3.96 9.24
N TYR A 18 5.15 4.69 8.14
CA TYR A 18 4.87 4.17 6.80
C TYR A 18 6.12 4.31 5.96
N GLN A 19 6.69 3.18 5.56
CA GLN A 19 7.89 3.12 4.77
C GLN A 19 7.52 2.94 3.29
N VAL A 20 7.99 3.83 2.44
CA VAL A 20 7.92 3.71 0.98
C VAL A 20 9.17 3.01 0.50
N GLU A 21 9.02 1.87 -0.17
CA GLU A 21 10.13 1.11 -0.76
C GLU A 21 9.99 1.04 -2.28
N LYS A 22 11.03 1.46 -3.00
CA LYS A 22 11.09 1.44 -4.46
C LYS A 22 12.54 1.35 -4.95
N GLU A 23 12.97 0.19 -5.45
CA GLU A 23 14.27 -0.15 -6.09
C GLU A 23 15.57 0.35 -5.39
N ASN A 24 15.72 1.65 -5.13
CA ASN A 24 16.84 2.27 -4.40
C ASN A 24 16.40 3.43 -3.47
N THR A 25 15.09 3.64 -3.30
CA THR A 25 14.53 4.69 -2.45
C THR A 25 13.79 4.04 -1.30
N GLN A 26 14.19 4.38 -0.09
CA GLN A 26 13.56 3.97 1.16
C GLN A 26 13.33 5.23 1.99
N GLU A 27 12.07 5.64 2.08
CA GLU A 27 11.68 6.87 2.80
C GLU A 27 10.62 6.50 3.85
N CYS A 28 10.74 7.04 5.05
CA CYS A 28 9.80 6.79 6.15
C CYS A 28 8.97 8.02 6.44
N PHE A 29 7.67 7.82 6.67
CA PHE A 29 6.70 8.87 6.94
C PHE A 29 5.87 8.55 8.18
N ASP A 30 5.47 9.55 8.95
CA ASP A 30 4.61 9.35 10.12
C ASP A 30 3.17 8.95 9.77
N THR A 31 2.72 9.27 8.55
CA THR A 31 1.35 8.99 8.10
C THR A 31 1.33 8.36 6.72
N TYR A 32 0.34 7.49 6.49
CA TYR A 32 0.12 6.87 5.18
C TYR A 32 -0.15 7.92 4.11
N GLN A 33 -0.88 8.98 4.46
CA GLN A 33 -1.21 10.05 3.52
C GLN A 33 0.05 10.79 3.04
N ALA A 34 1.01 11.06 3.93
CA ALA A 34 2.28 11.67 3.55
C ALA A 34 3.11 10.77 2.62
N ALA A 35 3.17 9.47 2.93
CA ALA A 35 3.80 8.48 2.06
C ALA A 35 3.13 8.41 0.68
N LEU A 36 1.80 8.48 0.64
CA LEU A 36 1.02 8.40 -0.59
C LEU A 36 1.17 9.67 -1.44
N ASP A 37 1.15 10.84 -0.81
CA ASP A 37 1.40 12.12 -1.48
C ASP A 37 2.80 12.17 -2.09
N TYR A 38 3.81 11.68 -1.36
CA TYR A 38 5.16 11.52 -1.89
C TYR A 38 5.21 10.64 -3.14
N VAL A 39 4.61 9.45 -3.10
CA VAL A 39 4.56 8.53 -4.24
C VAL A 39 3.86 9.19 -5.45
N LEU A 40 2.76 9.90 -5.21
CA LEU A 40 2.02 10.62 -6.25
C LEU A 40 2.83 11.78 -6.84
N ALA A 41 3.51 12.57 -6.00
CA ALA A 41 4.37 13.68 -6.41
C ALA A 41 5.54 13.21 -7.28
N GLN A 42 6.09 12.02 -6.99
CA GLN A 42 7.12 11.38 -7.82
C GLN A 42 6.57 10.79 -9.13
N GLY A 43 5.24 10.82 -9.34
CA GLY A 43 4.59 10.22 -10.51
C GLY A 43 4.57 8.69 -10.49
N TRP A 44 4.82 8.09 -9.32
CA TRP A 44 4.85 6.65 -9.12
C TRP A 44 3.43 6.11 -8.85
N GLN A 45 3.26 4.80 -8.97
CA GLN A 45 2.03 4.11 -8.58
C GLN A 45 2.26 3.31 -7.31
N VAL A 46 1.34 3.41 -6.35
CA VAL A 46 1.36 2.54 -5.19
C VAL A 46 1.04 1.12 -5.63
N LYS A 47 1.94 0.19 -5.36
CA LYS A 47 1.70 -1.24 -5.51
C LYS A 47 0.72 -1.62 -4.41
N ARG A 48 -0.55 -1.81 -4.79
CA ARG A 48 -1.49 -2.50 -3.92
C ARG A 48 -1.10 -3.97 -3.99
N ASP A 49 -0.61 -4.50 -2.88
CA ASP A 49 -0.69 -5.94 -2.68
C ASP A 49 -2.18 -6.25 -2.72
N SER A 50 -2.65 -6.70 -3.88
CA SER A 50 -3.92 -7.39 -3.97
C SER A 50 -3.74 -8.63 -3.12
N SER A 51 -4.02 -8.53 -1.82
CA SER A 51 -4.30 -9.73 -1.04
C SER A 51 -5.36 -10.49 -1.84
N PRO A 52 -5.06 -11.72 -2.34
CA PRO A 52 -6.05 -12.50 -3.06
C PRO A 52 -7.23 -12.94 -2.18
N GLU A 53 -7.28 -12.50 -0.92
CA GLU A 53 -8.29 -12.87 0.08
C GLU A 53 -9.44 -11.86 0.24
N SER A 54 -9.60 -10.89 -0.67
CA SER A 54 -10.77 -9.98 -0.64
C SER A 54 -11.50 -9.94 -1.98
N MET A 55 -12.13 -11.06 -2.33
CA MET A 55 -13.48 -11.13 -2.94
C MET A 55 -13.82 -12.58 -3.32
N ILE A 56 -13.94 -13.47 -2.34
CA ILE A 56 -14.89 -14.58 -2.49
C ILE A 56 -16.21 -14.03 -1.97
N ILE A 57 -16.95 -13.33 -2.83
CA ILE A 57 -18.39 -13.17 -2.60
C ILE A 57 -18.95 -14.57 -2.84
N GLU A 58 -19.09 -15.36 -1.77
CA GLU A 58 -19.96 -16.53 -1.78
C GLU A 58 -21.37 -16.02 -2.09
N THR A 59 -21.68 -15.91 -3.38
CA THR A 59 -23.04 -15.76 -3.86
C THR A 59 -23.78 -17.03 -3.46
N ARG A 60 -24.38 -17.03 -2.28
CA ARG A 60 -25.47 -17.93 -1.92
C ARG A 60 -26.66 -17.60 -2.81
N PHE A 61 -26.59 -18.02 -4.08
CA PHE A 61 -27.78 -18.31 -4.85
C PHE A 61 -28.47 -19.49 -4.16
N MET A 62 -29.28 -19.20 -3.15
CA MET A 62 -30.34 -20.12 -2.75
C MET A 62 -31.21 -20.33 -3.98
N LYS A 63 -31.14 -21.54 -4.55
CA LYS A 63 -32.12 -21.99 -5.53
C LYS A 63 -33.48 -22.04 -4.85
N PRO A 64 -34.56 -21.61 -5.51
CA PRO A 64 -35.92 -21.92 -5.07
C PRO A 64 -36.18 -23.42 -5.12
#